data_AF-A0A8C9HTC2-F1
#
_entry.id   AF-A0A8C9HTC2-F1
#
_cell.length_a   1.000
_cell.length_b   1.000
_cell.length_c   1.000
_cell.angle_alpha   90.00
_cell.angle_beta   90.00
_cell.angle_gamma   90.00
#
_symmetry.space_group_name_H-M   'P 1'
#
loop_
_entity.id
_entity.type
_entity.pdbx_description
1 polymer ?
#
loop_
_entity_poly.entity_id
_entity_poly.type
_entity_poly.pdbx_seq_one_letter_code
_entity_poly.pdbx_strand_id
1 'polypeptide(L)'
;MCYWRKGLHKPQAPPSRQYSRRRWAPSFALATPHLLCGHRPLPRAAPAALAGATAVLRHLRRLLGFRPAQLSPSPPCVTSGLRVTAHSPRRFSGPPSGSDPANGFGHIFMLGFITRPPHRFLSLLCPGLRIPRLSVPCAQPRPRAMAISSSSCELPLVAVCQVTSTPDKQQNFETCAELVREAARLGACLAFLPEAFDFIARDPAETLRLSEPLGGRLLEEYTRLARECGLWLSLGGFHERGQDWEQTQKIYNCHVLLNSKGAVVATYRKTHLCDVEIPEQGPMCESNSTMPGPSLESPVSTPAGKVGLAVCYDMRFPELSLALAQAGAEILTYPSAFGSVTGPAHWEVLLRARAIETQCYVVAAAQCGRHHEKRASYGHSMVVDPWGTVVARCSEGPGLCLARIDLSYLRQLRQHLPVFQHRRPDLYGNLGHPLS
;
A
#
# COMPACT_ATOMS: atom_id res chain seq x y z
N MET A 1 -31.21 -26.48 -66.20
CA MET A 1 -31.45 -27.90 -65.86
C MET A 1 -31.29 -28.04 -64.35
N CYS A 2 -32.41 -28.04 -63.60
CA CYS A 2 -33.07 -29.19 -62.95
C CYS A 2 -32.47 -29.53 -61.57
N TYR A 3 -33.07 -29.13 -60.44
CA TYR A 3 -34.18 -29.73 -59.66
C TYR A 3 -33.88 -31.06 -58.90
N TRP A 4 -34.02 -31.01 -57.56
CA TRP A 4 -34.51 -32.05 -56.60
C TRP A 4 -33.64 -33.31 -56.32
N ARG A 5 -33.56 -33.91 -55.11
CA ARG A 5 -34.61 -34.41 -54.18
C ARG A 5 -34.10 -34.67 -52.73
N LYS A 6 -35.08 -34.75 -51.81
CA LYS A 6 -35.08 -35.06 -50.36
C LYS A 6 -34.57 -36.46 -49.96
N GLY A 7 -34.16 -36.62 -48.68
CA GLY A 7 -34.14 -37.90 -47.95
C GLY A 7 -33.98 -37.72 -46.42
N LEU A 8 -34.98 -38.20 -45.67
CA LEU A 8 -35.11 -38.21 -44.20
C LEU A 8 -34.27 -39.32 -43.54
N HIS A 9 -33.79 -39.11 -42.30
CA HIS A 9 -33.98 -40.02 -41.16
C HIS A 9 -33.38 -39.47 -39.85
N LYS A 10 -34.19 -39.45 -38.78
CA LYS A 10 -33.78 -39.41 -37.35
C LYS A 10 -33.65 -40.85 -36.83
N PRO A 11 -32.86 -41.08 -35.75
CA PRO A 11 -33.46 -41.48 -34.46
C PRO A 11 -32.76 -40.86 -33.23
N GLN A 12 -33.51 -40.27 -32.30
CA GLN A 12 -33.87 -40.74 -30.93
C GLN A 12 -32.82 -40.53 -29.83
N ALA A 13 -33.28 -39.90 -28.73
CA ALA A 13 -32.58 -39.60 -27.49
C ALA A 13 -32.90 -40.64 -26.39
N PRO A 14 -32.06 -40.80 -25.35
CA PRO A 14 -32.38 -41.56 -24.15
C PRO A 14 -32.94 -40.67 -23.00
N PRO A 15 -33.50 -41.26 -21.92
CA PRO A 15 -34.73 -40.76 -21.29
C PRO A 15 -34.54 -39.88 -20.05
N SER A 16 -35.57 -39.07 -19.81
CA SER A 16 -35.86 -38.30 -18.61
C SER A 16 -36.29 -39.18 -17.42
N ARG A 17 -35.76 -38.91 -16.23
CA ARG A 17 -36.39 -39.30 -14.95
C ARG A 17 -37.05 -38.08 -14.31
N GLN A 18 -38.38 -38.14 -14.19
CA GLN A 18 -39.20 -37.30 -13.32
C GLN A 18 -38.99 -37.72 -11.86
N TYR A 19 -39.05 -36.78 -10.91
CA TYR A 19 -39.83 -36.97 -9.69
C TYR A 19 -40.39 -35.64 -9.16
N SER A 20 -41.49 -35.80 -8.43
CA SER A 20 -42.64 -34.94 -8.21
C SER A 20 -42.46 -33.65 -7.41
N ARG A 21 -43.33 -32.69 -7.75
CA ARG A 21 -43.76 -31.54 -6.95
C ARG A 21 -44.41 -31.99 -5.64
N ARG A 22 -44.13 -31.27 -4.55
CA ARG A 22 -45.09 -31.06 -3.44
C ARG A 22 -45.18 -29.57 -3.14
N ARG A 23 -46.38 -29.01 -3.35
CA ARG A 23 -46.84 -27.72 -2.84
C ARG A 23 -47.26 -27.92 -1.39
N TRP A 24 -46.85 -27.04 -0.47
CA TRP A 24 -47.67 -26.61 0.67
C TRP A 24 -47.30 -25.15 0.96
N ALA A 25 -48.26 -24.25 0.78
CA ALA A 25 -48.27 -22.91 1.37
C ALA A 25 -48.91 -23.02 2.77
N PRO A 26 -48.74 -21.99 3.61
CA PRO A 26 -49.96 -21.24 3.90
C PRO A 26 -49.76 -19.72 3.84
N SER A 27 -50.85 -19.08 3.46
CA SER A 27 -51.19 -17.67 3.52
C SER A 27 -50.89 -17.04 4.88
N PHE A 28 -50.51 -15.76 4.90
CA PHE A 28 -51.16 -14.77 5.77
C PHE A 28 -51.06 -13.39 5.11
N ALA A 29 -52.24 -12.77 4.97
CA ALA A 29 -52.44 -11.44 4.40
C ALA A 29 -52.32 -10.35 5.48
N LEU A 30 -52.06 -9.15 4.97
CA LEU A 30 -51.88 -7.87 5.66
C LEU A 30 -53.06 -7.47 6.54
N ALA A 31 -52.76 -6.86 7.69
CA ALA A 31 -53.65 -5.94 8.40
C ALA A 31 -52.86 -4.68 8.80
N THR A 32 -53.44 -3.52 8.51
CA THR A 32 -52.96 -2.15 8.75
C THR A 32 -53.02 -1.75 10.24
N PRO A 33 -52.33 -0.67 10.66
CA PRO A 33 -52.03 -0.38 12.06
C PRO A 33 -53.07 0.53 12.73
N HIS A 34 -53.29 0.31 14.03
CA HIS A 34 -53.81 1.32 14.95
C HIS A 34 -52.85 1.51 16.12
N LEU A 35 -52.46 2.77 16.33
CA LEU A 35 -51.77 3.28 17.51
C LEU A 35 -52.56 2.99 18.79
N LEU A 36 -51.88 2.72 19.90
CA LEU A 36 -52.07 3.44 21.16
C LEU A 36 -50.95 3.13 22.18
N CYS A 37 -50.60 4.17 22.90
CA CYS A 37 -49.54 4.31 23.90
C CYS A 37 -49.89 3.57 25.22
N GLY A 38 -48.89 3.06 25.94
CA GLY A 38 -49.12 2.47 27.27
C GLY A 38 -47.84 2.02 27.98
N HIS A 39 -47.30 2.91 28.82
CA HIS A 39 -46.29 2.62 29.85
C HIS A 39 -46.75 1.54 30.84
N ARG A 40 -45.88 0.58 31.21
CA ARG A 40 -45.63 0.07 32.59
C ARG A 40 -44.57 -1.08 32.62
N PRO A 41 -43.98 -1.40 33.79
CA PRO A 41 -42.55 -1.67 33.94
C PRO A 41 -42.13 -3.15 33.96
N LEU A 42 -40.83 -3.38 33.75
CA LEU A 42 -40.12 -4.66 33.84
C LEU A 42 -40.05 -5.20 35.29
N PRO A 43 -40.19 -6.52 35.52
CA PRO A 43 -39.87 -7.14 36.79
C PRO A 43 -38.40 -7.60 36.84
N ARG A 44 -37.79 -7.46 38.02
CA ARG A 44 -36.50 -8.03 38.42
C ARG A 44 -36.62 -9.54 38.65
N ALA A 45 -35.68 -10.33 38.10
CA ALA A 45 -35.25 -11.61 38.66
C ALA A 45 -33.80 -11.93 38.22
N ALA A 46 -32.95 -12.31 39.18
CA ALA A 46 -31.57 -12.76 39.03
C ALA A 46 -31.50 -14.32 39.12
N PRO A 47 -30.32 -14.96 39.23
CA PRO A 47 -29.34 -15.26 38.18
C PRO A 47 -29.19 -16.79 37.98
N ALA A 48 -29.29 -17.27 36.73
CA ALA A 48 -29.02 -18.68 36.37
C ALA A 48 -28.04 -18.76 35.19
N ALA A 49 -26.82 -18.27 35.39
CA ALA A 49 -25.74 -18.35 34.40
C ALA A 49 -24.34 -18.44 35.03
N LEU A 50 -24.22 -19.09 36.21
CA LEU A 50 -22.93 -19.29 36.88
C LEU A 50 -22.61 -20.76 37.24
N ALA A 51 -23.37 -21.72 36.72
CA ALA A 51 -23.17 -23.16 36.99
C ALA A 51 -22.54 -23.94 35.80
N GLY A 52 -22.46 -23.33 34.61
CA GLY A 52 -21.87 -23.96 33.41
C GLY A 52 -20.35 -23.72 33.24
N ALA A 53 -19.82 -22.64 33.80
CA ALA A 53 -18.41 -22.25 33.61
C ALA A 53 -17.41 -23.03 34.50
N THR A 54 -17.88 -23.65 35.59
CA THR A 54 -17.04 -24.39 36.55
C THR A 54 -16.81 -25.85 36.18
N ALA A 55 -17.58 -26.42 35.25
CA ALA A 55 -17.40 -27.80 34.76
C ALA A 55 -16.33 -27.89 33.65
N VAL A 56 -16.29 -26.91 32.74
CA VAL A 56 -15.33 -26.87 31.61
C VAL A 56 -13.89 -26.59 32.08
N LEU A 57 -13.72 -25.73 33.09
CA LEU A 57 -12.40 -25.43 33.69
C LEU A 57 -11.82 -26.58 34.53
N ARG A 58 -12.65 -27.50 35.03
CA ARG A 58 -12.20 -28.70 35.76
C ARG A 58 -11.71 -29.81 34.84
N HIS A 59 -12.26 -29.89 33.63
CA HIS A 59 -11.87 -30.88 32.63
C HIS A 59 -10.52 -30.52 31.96
N LEU A 60 -10.30 -29.23 31.68
CA LEU A 60 -9.04 -28.74 31.10
C LEU A 60 -7.82 -28.84 32.05
N ARG A 61 -8.02 -28.78 33.37
CA ARG A 61 -6.94 -28.95 34.36
C ARG A 61 -6.43 -30.38 34.52
N ARG A 62 -7.20 -31.41 34.16
CA ARG A 62 -6.75 -32.82 34.19
C ARG A 62 -5.98 -33.23 32.93
N LEU A 63 -6.17 -32.53 31.80
CA LEU A 63 -5.49 -32.83 30.53
C LEU A 63 -4.09 -32.20 30.41
N LEU A 64 -3.76 -31.20 31.24
CA LEU A 64 -2.52 -30.42 31.12
C LEU A 64 -1.48 -30.65 32.24
N GLY A 65 -1.65 -31.67 33.08
CA GLY A 65 -0.56 -32.16 33.96
C GLY A 65 0.01 -31.19 35.01
N PHE A 66 -0.64 -30.07 35.29
CA PHE A 66 -0.15 -29.10 36.28
C PHE A 66 -0.45 -29.54 37.72
N ARG A 67 0.59 -29.84 38.51
CA ARG A 67 0.51 -29.95 39.98
C ARG A 67 0.81 -28.57 40.62
N PRO A 68 0.03 -28.12 41.62
CA PRO A 68 0.34 -26.89 42.34
C PRO A 68 1.51 -27.12 43.32
N ALA A 69 2.42 -26.13 43.39
CA ALA A 69 3.51 -26.08 44.35
C ALA A 69 2.99 -25.87 45.77
N GLN A 70 3.47 -26.69 46.72
CA GLN A 70 3.26 -26.47 48.15
C GLN A 70 4.28 -25.44 48.66
N LEU A 71 3.78 -24.37 49.29
CA LEU A 71 4.56 -23.43 50.08
C LEU A 71 4.78 -24.03 51.48
N SER A 72 6.04 -24.18 51.88
CA SER A 72 6.45 -24.50 53.25
C SER A 72 7.30 -23.34 53.82
N PRO A 73 7.25 -23.09 55.14
CA PRO A 73 7.73 -21.84 55.75
C PRO A 73 9.25 -21.82 55.99
N SER A 74 9.81 -20.62 56.00
CA SER A 74 11.22 -20.27 56.21
C SER A 74 11.77 -20.73 57.58
N PRO A 75 13.05 -21.12 57.69
CA PRO A 75 13.72 -21.29 58.99
C PRO A 75 14.52 -20.04 59.41
N PRO A 76 14.87 -19.90 60.71
CA PRO A 76 15.58 -18.75 61.25
C PRO A 76 17.11 -18.88 61.17
N CYS A 77 17.78 -17.74 61.34
CA CYS A 77 19.22 -17.51 61.28
C CYS A 77 19.93 -17.83 62.61
N VAL A 78 21.05 -18.57 62.61
CA VAL A 78 22.14 -18.48 63.61
C VAL A 78 23.51 -18.85 62.99
N THR A 79 24.52 -18.18 63.53
CA THR A 79 25.94 -17.95 63.24
C THR A 79 26.96 -19.13 63.25
N SER A 80 28.10 -18.89 62.57
CA SER A 80 29.52 -19.04 63.02
C SER A 80 30.45 -19.92 62.15
N GLY A 81 31.70 -19.47 61.95
CA GLY A 81 32.86 -20.37 61.77
C GLY A 81 33.78 -20.24 60.54
N LEU A 82 34.69 -19.24 60.56
CA LEU A 82 36.13 -19.27 60.18
C LEU A 82 36.74 -20.27 59.13
N ARG A 83 37.41 -19.72 58.09
CA ARG A 83 38.88 -19.78 57.73
C ARG A 83 39.08 -19.60 56.20
N VAL A 84 39.68 -18.48 55.74
CA VAL A 84 41.12 -18.28 55.35
C VAL A 84 41.57 -19.31 54.31
N THR A 85 41.88 -18.91 53.06
CA THR A 85 43.23 -18.46 52.66
C THR A 85 43.26 -17.31 51.64
N ALA A 86 44.26 -16.46 51.84
CA ALA A 86 44.63 -15.32 51.01
C ALA A 86 45.77 -15.67 50.06
N HIS A 87 45.82 -14.99 48.91
CA HIS A 87 47.07 -14.53 48.30
C HIS A 87 46.88 -13.08 47.83
N SER A 88 47.86 -12.25 48.18
CA SER A 88 48.04 -10.81 47.90
C SER A 88 49.53 -10.65 47.51
N PRO A 89 50.08 -9.44 47.25
CA PRO A 89 49.50 -8.16 46.84
C PRO A 89 50.26 -7.54 45.64
N ARG A 90 49.78 -6.39 45.14
CA ARG A 90 50.61 -5.17 44.99
C ARG A 90 49.70 -3.94 44.92
N ARG A 91 49.87 -3.03 45.88
CA ARG A 91 49.35 -1.64 45.92
C ARG A 91 50.53 -0.70 45.69
N PHE A 92 50.28 0.47 45.08
CA PHE A 92 50.55 1.77 45.71
C PHE A 92 49.75 2.89 44.99
N SER A 93 49.07 3.70 45.81
CA SER A 93 48.27 4.92 45.61
C SER A 93 49.16 6.19 45.65
N GLY A 94 48.79 7.42 45.23
CA GLY A 94 47.56 8.13 44.80
C GLY A 94 47.98 9.54 44.29
N PRO A 95 47.22 10.67 44.42
CA PRO A 95 45.79 10.89 44.70
C PRO A 95 45.19 11.93 43.65
N PRO A 96 44.05 12.67 43.85
CA PRO A 96 43.00 12.75 42.82
C PRO A 96 42.61 14.18 42.33
N SER A 97 41.83 14.25 41.23
CA SER A 97 40.99 15.41 40.87
C SER A 97 39.59 14.90 40.51
N GLY A 98 38.61 15.22 41.36
CA GLY A 98 37.20 14.88 41.16
C GLY A 98 36.41 16.05 40.56
N SER A 99 35.49 15.69 39.66
CA SER A 99 34.36 16.50 39.20
C SER A 99 33.05 15.89 39.72
N ASP A 100 32.09 16.77 39.97
CA ASP A 100 30.79 16.62 40.65
C ASP A 100 29.84 15.47 40.24
N PRO A 101 28.84 15.18 41.10
CA PRO A 101 27.56 14.60 40.72
C PRO A 101 26.36 15.57 40.83
N ALA A 102 25.42 15.38 39.90
CA ALA A 102 23.96 15.34 40.05
C ALA A 102 23.09 16.61 40.27
N ASN A 103 21.95 16.55 39.55
CA ASN A 103 20.59 17.06 39.80
C ASN A 103 20.18 18.48 39.35
N GLY A 104 19.09 18.50 38.57
CA GLY A 104 17.94 19.36 38.89
C GLY A 104 17.49 20.37 37.83
N PHE A 105 16.18 20.32 37.53
CA PHE A 105 15.30 21.42 37.12
C PHE A 105 15.54 22.14 35.78
N GLY A 106 14.58 21.96 34.86
CA GLY A 106 14.43 22.78 33.65
C GLY A 106 13.33 23.83 33.83
N HIS A 107 13.71 25.10 33.88
CA HIS A 107 12.86 26.24 33.54
C HIS A 107 13.72 27.33 32.88
N ILE A 108 13.30 27.71 31.67
CA ILE A 108 13.30 29.07 31.08
C ILE A 108 14.62 29.86 31.15
N PHE A 109 15.24 30.12 29.98
CA PHE A 109 15.81 31.45 29.69
C PHE A 109 15.69 31.82 28.21
N MET A 110 15.26 33.06 28.02
CA MET A 110 15.09 33.81 26.79
C MET A 110 16.26 34.82 26.65
N LEU A 111 16.48 35.25 25.40
CA LEU A 111 17.19 36.46 24.94
C LEU A 111 18.73 36.53 24.96
N GLY A 112 19.27 37.03 23.83
CA GLY A 112 20.55 37.76 23.82
C GLY A 112 21.29 37.86 22.49
N PHE A 113 20.75 38.61 21.53
CA PHE A 113 21.45 39.10 20.32
C PHE A 113 22.73 39.89 20.64
N ILE A 114 23.81 39.74 19.86
CA ILE A 114 24.74 40.83 19.48
C ILE A 114 25.21 40.66 18.02
N THR A 115 25.23 41.79 17.33
CA THR A 115 25.45 42.03 15.90
C THR A 115 26.80 42.70 15.60
N ARG A 116 27.46 42.32 14.48
CA ARG A 116 28.15 43.20 13.46
C ARG A 116 29.41 44.03 13.86
N PRO A 117 30.21 44.65 12.93
CA PRO A 117 30.42 44.49 11.47
C PRO A 117 31.93 44.70 11.00
N PRO A 118 32.32 45.41 9.89
CA PRO A 118 33.31 44.91 8.91
C PRO A 118 34.50 45.87 8.63
N HIS A 119 35.39 45.57 7.68
CA HIS A 119 36.43 46.50 7.21
C HIS A 119 36.48 46.68 5.68
N ARG A 120 36.55 47.95 5.25
CA ARG A 120 36.98 48.47 3.93
C ARG A 120 37.57 49.87 4.14
N PHE A 121 38.78 50.16 3.63
CA PHE A 121 39.34 51.46 3.15
C PHE A 121 40.79 51.15 2.66
N LEU A 122 41.20 51.24 1.38
CA LEU A 122 41.53 52.36 0.45
C LEU A 122 42.95 52.96 0.62
N SER A 123 43.83 52.78 -0.39
CA SER A 123 44.87 53.76 -0.79
C SER A 123 45.51 53.41 -2.16
N LEU A 124 45.50 54.38 -3.07
CA LEU A 124 46.31 54.50 -4.30
C LEU A 124 47.69 55.10 -3.98
N LEU A 125 48.73 54.74 -4.76
CA LEU A 125 49.81 55.62 -5.32
C LEU A 125 50.91 54.78 -6.05
N CYS A 126 51.26 55.19 -7.28
CA CYS A 126 52.39 54.72 -8.13
C CYS A 126 53.73 55.43 -7.73
N PRO A 127 54.93 55.23 -8.35
CA PRO A 127 55.27 54.47 -9.58
C PRO A 127 56.60 53.65 -9.58
N GLY A 128 56.78 52.83 -10.64
CA GLY A 128 58.05 52.75 -11.35
C GLY A 128 58.97 51.56 -11.07
N LEU A 129 58.85 50.49 -11.86
CA LEU A 129 60.02 49.73 -12.30
C LEU A 129 59.72 49.03 -13.65
N ARG A 130 60.47 49.43 -14.68
CA ARG A 130 60.52 48.80 -16.00
C ARG A 130 61.52 47.64 -15.96
N ILE A 131 61.10 46.45 -16.39
CA ILE A 131 62.00 45.33 -16.71
C ILE A 131 61.56 44.76 -18.07
N PRO A 132 62.51 44.42 -18.98
CA PRO A 132 62.25 44.39 -20.42
C PRO A 132 61.54 43.12 -20.90
N ARG A 133 60.93 43.28 -22.08
CA ARG A 133 60.24 42.24 -22.86
C ARG A 133 61.15 41.05 -23.14
N LEU A 134 60.72 39.87 -22.70
CA LEU A 134 61.10 38.59 -23.27
C LEU A 134 59.85 37.98 -23.90
N SER A 135 59.78 38.06 -25.22
CA SER A 135 58.75 37.42 -26.05
C SER A 135 59.07 35.92 -26.18
N VAL A 136 58.32 35.10 -25.44
CA VAL A 136 58.24 33.66 -25.65
C VAL A 136 56.93 33.37 -26.37
N PRO A 137 56.92 32.72 -27.55
CA PRO A 137 55.68 32.30 -28.18
C PRO A 137 55.17 31.05 -27.47
N CYS A 138 54.37 31.22 -26.42
CA CYS A 138 53.62 30.13 -25.82
C CYS A 138 52.32 29.97 -26.61
N ALA A 139 52.24 28.88 -27.37
CA ALA A 139 51.06 28.48 -28.12
C ALA A 139 49.83 28.50 -27.21
N GLN A 140 48.77 29.21 -27.60
CA GLN A 140 47.49 29.15 -26.90
C GLN A 140 46.94 27.71 -27.01
N PRO A 141 46.71 27.00 -25.89
CA PRO A 141 45.79 25.88 -25.94
C PRO A 141 44.40 26.49 -26.17
N ARG A 142 43.78 26.14 -27.30
CA ARG A 142 42.35 26.36 -27.50
C ARG A 142 41.63 25.89 -26.23
N PRO A 143 40.70 26.66 -25.65
CA PRO A 143 39.83 26.11 -24.64
C PRO A 143 39.00 25.04 -25.36
N ARG A 144 39.42 23.78 -25.24
CA ARG A 144 38.50 22.67 -25.36
C ARG A 144 37.48 22.98 -24.28
N ALA A 145 36.32 23.46 -24.69
CA ALA A 145 35.15 23.45 -23.85
C ALA A 145 35.05 22.01 -23.37
N MET A 146 35.50 21.77 -22.15
CA MET A 146 35.08 20.59 -21.43
C MET A 146 33.58 20.77 -21.34
N ALA A 147 32.86 20.02 -22.16
CA ALA A 147 31.47 19.77 -21.93
C ALA A 147 31.41 19.28 -20.49
N ILE A 148 31.03 20.17 -19.59
CA ILE A 148 30.53 19.79 -18.29
C ILE A 148 29.22 19.09 -18.64
N SER A 149 29.34 17.80 -18.98
CA SER A 149 28.24 16.86 -18.94
C SER A 149 27.93 16.63 -17.47
N SER A 150 27.45 17.69 -16.80
CA SER A 150 26.67 17.55 -15.58
C SER A 150 25.26 17.17 -16.00
N SER A 151 25.10 16.05 -16.71
CA SER A 151 23.87 15.28 -16.55
C SER A 151 24.02 14.59 -15.21
N SER A 152 23.79 15.34 -14.12
CA SER A 152 23.23 14.70 -12.94
C SER A 152 22.00 13.98 -13.46
N CYS A 153 22.08 12.66 -13.61
CA CYS A 153 20.96 11.86 -14.04
C CYS A 153 19.92 11.97 -12.92
N GLU A 154 19.01 12.93 -13.04
CA GLU A 154 18.00 13.12 -12.02
C GLU A 154 17.15 11.85 -11.97
N LEU A 155 17.15 11.20 -10.81
CA LEU A 155 16.36 10.00 -10.60
C LEU A 155 14.89 10.30 -10.89
N PRO A 156 14.17 9.42 -11.61
CA PRO A 156 12.75 9.57 -11.88
C PRO A 156 11.98 9.90 -10.59
N LEU A 157 11.22 10.98 -10.63
CA LEU A 157 10.36 11.40 -9.53
C LEU A 157 8.95 10.87 -9.76
N VAL A 158 8.37 10.23 -8.75
CA VAL A 158 6.98 9.76 -8.78
C VAL A 158 6.15 10.47 -7.72
N ALA A 159 4.86 10.63 -7.99
CA ALA A 159 3.89 11.17 -7.03
C ALA A 159 2.86 10.10 -6.65
N VAL A 160 2.62 9.92 -5.36
CA VAL A 160 1.62 8.98 -4.84
C VAL A 160 0.51 9.79 -4.19
N CYS A 161 -0.68 9.72 -4.76
CA CYS A 161 -1.82 10.50 -4.33
C CYS A 161 -2.63 9.73 -3.28
N GLN A 162 -3.19 10.49 -2.34
CA GLN A 162 -4.12 10.04 -1.33
C GLN A 162 -5.39 10.87 -1.44
N VAL A 163 -6.56 10.22 -1.56
CA VAL A 163 -7.85 10.92 -1.68
C VAL A 163 -8.90 10.31 -0.75
N THR A 164 -10.06 10.97 -0.68
CA THR A 164 -11.25 10.46 0.00
C THR A 164 -12.39 10.48 -1.01
N SER A 165 -12.45 9.47 -1.86
CA SER A 165 -13.51 9.39 -2.88
C SER A 165 -14.87 9.17 -2.23
N THR A 166 -15.90 9.83 -2.74
CA THR A 166 -17.31 9.71 -2.29
C THR A 166 -18.16 9.15 -3.45
N PRO A 167 -19.50 9.06 -3.32
CA PRO A 167 -20.35 8.76 -4.48
C PRO A 167 -20.37 9.84 -5.57
N ASP A 168 -19.85 11.06 -5.31
CA ASP A 168 -19.83 12.15 -6.30
C ASP A 168 -18.60 12.06 -7.22
N LYS A 169 -18.79 11.46 -8.40
CA LYS A 169 -17.73 11.26 -9.39
C LYS A 169 -17.07 12.56 -9.87
N GLN A 170 -17.85 13.64 -9.99
CA GLN A 170 -17.34 14.90 -10.52
C GLN A 170 -16.41 15.55 -9.50
N GLN A 171 -16.83 15.60 -8.23
CA GLN A 171 -16.00 16.11 -7.14
C GLN A 171 -14.72 15.27 -6.95
N ASN A 172 -14.83 13.94 -7.07
CA ASN A 172 -13.67 13.05 -6.98
C ASN A 172 -12.69 13.31 -8.12
N PHE A 173 -13.18 13.48 -9.35
CA PHE A 173 -12.35 13.82 -10.50
C PHE A 173 -11.61 15.14 -10.29
N GLU A 174 -12.30 16.19 -9.84
CA GLU A 174 -11.70 17.49 -9.58
C GLU A 174 -10.56 17.39 -8.56
N THR A 175 -10.79 16.69 -7.46
CA THR A 175 -9.77 16.44 -6.42
C THR A 175 -8.56 15.69 -6.98
N CYS A 176 -8.80 14.62 -7.75
CA CYS A 176 -7.71 13.86 -8.37
C CYS A 176 -6.96 14.70 -9.41
N ALA A 177 -7.67 15.51 -10.19
CA ALA A 177 -7.08 16.36 -11.22
C ALA A 177 -6.19 17.45 -10.63
N GLU A 178 -6.59 18.04 -9.50
CA GLU A 178 -5.75 18.98 -8.76
C GLU A 178 -4.44 18.34 -8.30
N LEU A 179 -4.50 17.15 -7.68
CA LEU A 179 -3.30 16.44 -7.24
C LEU A 179 -2.40 16.02 -8.41
N VAL A 180 -2.98 15.62 -9.54
CA VAL A 180 -2.22 15.26 -10.75
C VAL A 180 -1.53 16.49 -11.35
N ARG A 181 -2.22 17.64 -11.42
CA ARG A 181 -1.60 18.89 -11.88
C ARG A 181 -0.48 19.34 -10.95
N GLU A 182 -0.67 19.19 -9.63
CA GLU A 182 0.37 19.48 -8.64
C GLU A 182 1.57 18.54 -8.80
N ALA A 183 1.35 17.24 -8.99
CA ALA A 183 2.42 16.29 -9.27
C ALA A 183 3.23 16.67 -10.52
N ALA A 184 2.55 17.10 -11.59
CA ALA A 184 3.20 17.58 -12.80
C ALA A 184 4.03 18.86 -12.54
N ARG A 185 3.48 19.82 -11.78
CA ARG A 185 4.19 21.05 -11.38
C ARG A 185 5.45 20.76 -10.56
N LEU A 186 5.42 19.70 -9.74
CA LEU A 186 6.54 19.24 -8.92
C LEU A 186 7.57 18.39 -9.71
N GLY A 187 7.32 18.12 -11.00
CA GLY A 187 8.25 17.41 -11.88
C GLY A 187 8.16 15.89 -11.79
N ALA A 188 7.06 15.33 -11.29
CA ALA A 188 6.85 13.89 -11.36
C ALA A 188 6.76 13.43 -12.82
N CYS A 189 7.19 12.21 -13.11
CA CYS A 189 7.01 11.58 -14.43
C CYS A 189 5.83 10.60 -14.47
N LEU A 190 5.35 10.16 -13.30
CA LEU A 190 4.23 9.23 -13.12
C LEU A 190 3.52 9.56 -11.80
N ALA A 191 2.19 9.72 -11.86
CA ALA A 191 1.33 9.87 -10.69
C ALA A 191 0.48 8.61 -10.48
N PHE A 192 0.37 8.18 -9.23
CA PHE A 192 -0.41 7.01 -8.80
C PHE A 192 -1.64 7.47 -8.02
N LEU A 193 -2.82 7.11 -8.52
CA LEU A 193 -4.11 7.30 -7.84
C LEU A 193 -4.57 5.98 -7.19
N PRO A 194 -5.34 6.04 -6.10
CA PRO A 194 -5.72 4.84 -5.35
C PRO A 194 -6.78 3.98 -6.06
N GLU A 195 -7.08 2.83 -5.46
CA GLU A 195 -8.26 2.04 -5.79
C GLU A 195 -9.52 2.89 -5.57
N ALA A 196 -10.55 2.70 -6.39
CA ALA A 196 -11.83 3.41 -6.28
C ALA A 196 -11.69 4.94 -6.32
N PHE A 197 -10.67 5.45 -7.03
CA PHE A 197 -10.44 6.89 -7.18
C PHE A 197 -11.64 7.59 -7.83
N ASP A 198 -12.36 6.88 -8.71
CA ASP A 198 -13.54 7.34 -9.42
C ASP A 198 -14.72 7.58 -8.48
N PHE A 199 -15.05 6.62 -7.61
CA PHE A 199 -16.04 6.77 -6.55
C PHE A 199 -15.99 5.65 -5.52
N ILE A 200 -16.52 5.92 -4.32
CA ILE A 200 -16.90 4.90 -3.34
C ILE A 200 -18.39 5.02 -3.09
N ALA A 201 -19.13 4.03 -3.56
CA ALA A 201 -20.58 3.95 -3.49
C ALA A 201 -21.08 3.54 -2.09
N ARG A 202 -22.33 3.90 -1.79
CA ARG A 202 -22.99 3.56 -0.52
C ARG A 202 -23.46 2.11 -0.44
N ASP A 203 -23.74 1.51 -1.60
CA ASP A 203 -24.23 0.15 -1.74
C ASP A 203 -23.89 -0.44 -3.12
N PRO A 204 -24.00 -1.77 -3.29
CA PRO A 204 -23.68 -2.42 -4.56
C PRO A 204 -24.52 -1.96 -5.76
N ALA A 205 -25.79 -1.58 -5.57
CA ALA A 205 -26.64 -1.13 -6.68
C ALA A 205 -26.20 0.25 -7.19
N GLU A 206 -25.74 1.13 -6.30
CA GLU A 206 -25.08 2.37 -6.67
C GLU A 206 -23.76 2.13 -7.41
N THR A 207 -22.95 1.16 -6.97
CA THR A 207 -21.73 0.77 -7.71
C THR A 207 -22.03 0.41 -9.16
N LEU A 208 -23.05 -0.44 -9.38
CA LEU A 208 -23.47 -0.85 -10.72
C LEU A 208 -24.00 0.32 -11.55
N ARG A 209 -24.72 1.27 -10.93
CA ARG A 209 -25.26 2.45 -11.63
C ARG A 209 -24.17 3.43 -12.05
N LEU A 210 -23.18 3.66 -11.20
CA LEU A 210 -22.12 4.65 -11.39
C LEU A 210 -20.94 4.15 -12.23
N SER A 211 -20.79 2.83 -12.41
CA SER A 211 -19.73 2.23 -13.21
C SER A 211 -19.82 2.61 -14.69
N GLU A 212 -18.68 2.58 -15.38
CA GLU A 212 -18.55 2.95 -16.78
C GLU A 212 -17.67 1.94 -17.52
N PRO A 213 -17.82 1.77 -18.84
CA PRO A 213 -16.82 1.04 -19.63
C PRO A 213 -15.52 1.84 -19.72
N LEU A 214 -14.42 1.22 -20.15
CA LEU A 214 -13.16 1.95 -20.38
C LEU A 214 -13.28 3.04 -21.46
N GLY A 215 -14.25 2.94 -22.37
CA GLY A 215 -14.59 4.03 -23.30
C GLY A 215 -15.53 5.09 -22.73
N GLY A 216 -15.74 5.11 -21.41
CA GLY A 216 -16.65 6.02 -20.72
C GLY A 216 -16.08 7.43 -20.56
N ARG A 217 -16.96 8.37 -20.26
CA ARG A 217 -16.65 9.79 -20.11
C ARG A 217 -15.56 10.03 -19.07
N LEU A 218 -15.59 9.34 -17.93
CA LEU A 218 -14.62 9.59 -16.87
C LEU A 218 -13.18 9.24 -17.32
N LEU A 219 -12.99 8.11 -18.02
CA LEU A 219 -11.65 7.74 -18.49
C LEU A 219 -11.15 8.68 -19.60
N GLU A 220 -12.05 9.23 -20.42
CA GLU A 220 -11.72 10.28 -21.38
C GLU A 220 -11.22 11.56 -20.70
N GLU A 221 -11.80 11.94 -19.56
CA GLU A 221 -11.35 13.08 -18.76
C GLU A 221 -9.92 12.86 -18.22
N TYR A 222 -9.61 11.67 -17.68
CA TYR A 222 -8.23 11.32 -17.27
C TYR A 222 -7.25 11.22 -18.44
N THR A 223 -7.71 10.73 -19.59
CA THR A 223 -6.92 10.70 -20.83
C THR A 223 -6.52 12.11 -21.27
N ARG A 224 -7.44 13.07 -21.17
CA ARG A 224 -7.17 14.48 -21.45
C ARG A 224 -6.21 15.08 -20.42
N LEU A 225 -6.44 14.80 -19.14
CA LEU A 225 -5.59 15.27 -18.04
C LEU A 225 -4.14 14.76 -18.18
N ALA A 226 -3.93 13.50 -18.55
CA ALA A 226 -2.60 12.94 -18.81
C ALA A 226 -1.86 13.70 -19.93
N ARG A 227 -2.57 14.04 -21.01
CA ARG A 227 -2.04 14.84 -22.12
C ARG A 227 -1.73 16.27 -21.71
N GLU A 228 -2.66 16.91 -21.00
CA GLU A 228 -2.52 18.28 -20.48
C GLU A 228 -1.28 18.41 -19.61
N CYS A 229 -1.06 17.45 -18.71
CA CYS A 229 0.06 17.45 -17.78
C CYS A 229 1.36 16.87 -18.37
N GLY A 230 1.30 16.22 -19.52
CA GLY A 230 2.43 15.44 -20.06
C GLY A 230 2.90 14.31 -19.14
N LEU A 231 1.98 13.75 -18.34
CA LEU A 231 2.28 12.87 -17.20
C LEU A 231 1.70 11.47 -17.42
N TRP A 232 2.44 10.43 -17.02
CA TRP A 232 1.85 9.09 -16.94
C TRP A 232 0.93 8.98 -15.71
N LEU A 233 -0.18 8.24 -15.83
CA LEU A 233 -1.12 8.05 -14.73
C LEU A 233 -1.36 6.57 -14.46
N SER A 234 -1.19 6.15 -13.21
CA SER A 234 -1.69 4.87 -12.69
C SER A 234 -3.03 5.13 -12.02
N LEU A 235 -4.10 4.67 -12.66
CA LEU A 235 -5.48 4.79 -12.20
C LEU A 235 -5.85 3.51 -11.45
N GLY A 236 -5.72 3.53 -10.13
CA GLY A 236 -5.48 2.34 -9.34
C GLY A 236 -6.62 1.33 -9.16
N GLY A 237 -7.82 1.60 -9.67
CA GLY A 237 -8.96 0.70 -9.53
C GLY A 237 -10.25 1.37 -9.96
N PHE A 238 -10.47 1.46 -11.26
CA PHE A 238 -11.67 1.99 -11.90
C PHE A 238 -12.78 0.93 -11.90
N HIS A 239 -14.01 1.34 -11.60
CA HIS A 239 -15.19 0.46 -11.63
C HIS A 239 -15.64 0.24 -13.09
N GLU A 240 -15.04 -0.76 -13.73
CA GLU A 240 -15.19 -1.05 -15.16
C GLU A 240 -16.43 -1.92 -15.44
N ARG A 241 -17.27 -1.49 -16.39
CA ARG A 241 -18.21 -2.39 -17.08
C ARG A 241 -17.48 -3.14 -18.19
N GLY A 242 -17.25 -4.44 -17.97
CA GLY A 242 -16.60 -5.32 -18.94
C GLY A 242 -17.50 -5.66 -20.14
N GLN A 243 -16.94 -6.38 -21.11
CA GLN A 243 -17.68 -6.84 -22.31
C GLN A 243 -18.81 -7.83 -21.99
N ASP A 244 -18.71 -8.49 -20.84
CA ASP A 244 -19.65 -9.46 -20.30
C ASP A 244 -20.73 -8.81 -19.40
N TRP A 245 -20.78 -7.47 -19.34
CA TRP A 245 -21.72 -6.72 -18.52
C TRP A 245 -23.18 -7.13 -18.74
N GLU A 246 -23.62 -7.25 -20.00
CA GLU A 246 -25.01 -7.59 -20.34
C GLU A 246 -25.41 -8.98 -19.82
N GLN A 247 -24.45 -9.88 -19.64
CA GLN A 247 -24.67 -11.25 -19.17
C GLN A 247 -24.54 -11.37 -17.65
N THR A 248 -23.59 -10.64 -17.05
CA THR A 248 -23.22 -10.84 -15.64
C THR A 248 -23.81 -9.80 -14.70
N GLN A 249 -24.07 -8.58 -15.21
CA GLN A 249 -24.42 -7.40 -14.41
C GLN A 249 -23.45 -7.18 -13.24
N LYS A 250 -22.17 -7.54 -13.45
CA LYS A 250 -21.06 -7.31 -12.52
C LYS A 250 -19.97 -6.50 -13.19
N ILE A 251 -19.22 -5.77 -12.38
CA ILE A 251 -18.11 -4.92 -12.83
C ILE A 251 -16.77 -5.62 -12.62
N TYR A 252 -15.70 -4.99 -13.09
CA TYR A 252 -14.33 -5.28 -12.66
C TYR A 252 -13.75 -4.10 -11.88
N ASN A 253 -12.85 -4.42 -10.95
CA ASN A 253 -11.98 -3.43 -10.33
C ASN A 253 -10.68 -3.36 -11.16
N CYS A 254 -10.57 -2.33 -12.00
CA CYS A 254 -9.62 -2.28 -13.11
C CYS A 254 -8.54 -1.22 -12.87
N HIS A 255 -7.31 -1.65 -12.66
CA HIS A 255 -6.14 -0.78 -12.64
C HIS A 255 -5.74 -0.43 -14.08
N VAL A 256 -5.89 0.84 -14.45
CA VAL A 256 -5.58 1.33 -15.80
C VAL A 256 -4.28 2.14 -15.76
N LEU A 257 -3.34 1.86 -16.68
CA LEU A 257 -2.13 2.65 -16.85
C LEU A 257 -2.25 3.50 -18.13
N LEU A 258 -2.13 4.82 -17.98
CA LEU A 258 -2.12 5.78 -19.07
C LEU A 258 -0.71 6.34 -19.27
N ASN A 259 -0.28 6.47 -20.52
CA ASN A 259 0.94 7.22 -20.83
C ASN A 259 0.68 8.73 -20.93
N SER A 260 1.75 9.53 -21.05
CA SER A 260 1.68 10.99 -21.19
C SER A 260 0.98 11.50 -22.46
N LYS A 261 0.70 10.61 -23.43
CA LYS A 261 -0.12 10.91 -24.61
C LYS A 261 -1.59 10.54 -24.38
N GLY A 262 -1.96 10.15 -23.16
CA GLY A 262 -3.31 9.70 -22.81
C GLY A 262 -3.73 8.42 -23.53
N ALA A 263 -2.78 7.55 -23.89
CA ALA A 263 -3.12 6.21 -24.38
C ALA A 263 -3.13 5.22 -23.21
N VAL A 264 -4.15 4.36 -23.17
CA VAL A 264 -4.17 3.18 -22.31
C VAL A 264 -3.07 2.23 -22.78
N VAL A 265 -2.06 2.00 -21.94
CA VAL A 265 -0.93 1.11 -22.26
C VAL A 265 -1.06 -0.26 -21.60
N ALA A 266 -1.84 -0.37 -20.54
CA ALA A 266 -2.18 -1.62 -19.88
C ALA A 266 -3.42 -1.47 -19.01
N THR A 267 -4.10 -2.59 -18.77
CA THR A 267 -5.23 -2.72 -17.86
C THR A 267 -5.10 -4.01 -17.09
N TYR A 268 -5.15 -3.95 -15.77
CA TYR A 268 -5.17 -5.12 -14.90
C TYR A 268 -6.47 -5.16 -14.13
N ARG A 269 -7.21 -6.27 -14.22
CA ARG A 269 -8.42 -6.49 -13.42
C ARG A 269 -8.05 -7.28 -12.18
N LYS A 270 -8.41 -6.76 -11.00
CA LYS A 270 -8.10 -7.35 -9.69
C LYS A 270 -8.47 -8.83 -9.65
N THR A 271 -7.48 -9.68 -9.39
CA THR A 271 -7.66 -11.14 -9.42
C THR A 271 -8.18 -11.69 -8.11
N HIS A 272 -7.84 -11.06 -6.99
CA HIS A 272 -8.28 -11.49 -5.66
C HIS A 272 -9.31 -10.51 -5.08
N LEU A 273 -10.58 -10.90 -5.11
CA LEU A 273 -11.65 -10.12 -4.52
C LEU A 273 -11.67 -10.27 -2.99
N CYS A 274 -11.99 -9.19 -2.29
CA CYS A 274 -12.03 -9.16 -0.84
C CYS A 274 -13.41 -9.61 -0.33
N ASP A 275 -13.52 -10.92 -0.10
CA ASP A 275 -14.64 -11.55 0.58
C ASP A 275 -14.20 -11.97 1.99
N VAL A 276 -14.47 -11.12 2.97
CA VAL A 276 -13.99 -11.29 4.36
C VAL A 276 -15.08 -10.96 5.36
N GLU A 277 -15.05 -11.66 6.49
CA GLU A 277 -15.85 -11.32 7.67
C GLU A 277 -14.89 -10.94 8.79
N ILE A 278 -14.86 -9.64 9.11
CA ILE A 278 -14.03 -9.13 10.20
C ILE A 278 -14.94 -8.92 11.41
N PRO A 279 -14.62 -9.51 12.57
CA PRO A 279 -15.35 -9.22 13.81
C PRO A 279 -15.51 -7.71 14.00
N GLU A 280 -16.69 -7.27 14.43
CA GLU A 280 -17.06 -5.85 14.65
C GLU A 280 -17.28 -4.99 13.39
N GLN A 281 -16.72 -5.34 12.22
CA GLN A 281 -17.00 -4.64 10.96
C GLN A 281 -18.11 -5.32 10.13
N GLY A 282 -18.36 -6.60 10.38
CA GLY A 282 -19.32 -7.41 9.62
C GLY A 282 -18.74 -7.91 8.29
N PRO A 283 -19.58 -8.56 7.47
CA PRO A 283 -19.14 -9.11 6.19
C PRO A 283 -18.90 -8.02 5.15
N MET A 284 -17.81 -8.15 4.41
CA MET A 284 -17.53 -7.43 3.17
C MET A 284 -17.37 -8.46 2.07
N CYS A 285 -18.28 -8.46 1.09
CA CYS A 285 -18.25 -9.37 -0.05
C CYS A 285 -18.15 -8.57 -1.35
N GLU A 286 -16.94 -8.28 -1.79
CA GLU A 286 -16.67 -7.58 -3.05
C GLU A 286 -17.25 -8.36 -4.26
N SER A 287 -17.25 -9.70 -4.18
CA SER A 287 -17.77 -10.59 -5.23
C SER A 287 -19.27 -10.48 -5.52
N ASN A 288 -20.04 -9.80 -4.65
CA ASN A 288 -21.46 -9.55 -4.87
C ASN A 288 -21.72 -8.69 -6.11
N SER A 289 -20.82 -7.75 -6.41
CA SER A 289 -20.96 -6.82 -7.55
C SER A 289 -19.77 -6.80 -8.49
N THR A 290 -18.66 -7.44 -8.11
CA THR A 290 -17.41 -7.43 -8.86
C THR A 290 -17.03 -8.84 -9.30
N MET A 291 -16.40 -8.96 -10.47
CA MET A 291 -15.80 -10.19 -10.97
C MET A 291 -14.29 -10.18 -10.83
N PRO A 292 -13.66 -11.34 -10.53
CA PRO A 292 -12.21 -11.45 -10.53
C PRO A 292 -11.68 -11.30 -11.95
N GLY A 293 -10.53 -10.65 -12.09
CA GLY A 293 -9.79 -10.60 -13.35
C GLY A 293 -9.31 -11.98 -13.80
N PRO A 294 -9.19 -12.21 -15.11
CA PRO A 294 -8.85 -13.53 -15.66
C PRO A 294 -7.36 -13.84 -15.66
N SER A 295 -6.48 -12.84 -15.53
CA SER A 295 -5.04 -12.98 -15.75
C SER A 295 -4.24 -11.89 -15.04
N LEU A 296 -2.94 -12.15 -14.90
CA LEU A 296 -1.94 -11.14 -14.58
C LEU A 296 -1.45 -10.46 -15.86
N GLU A 297 -1.08 -9.19 -15.75
CA GLU A 297 -0.45 -8.44 -16.83
C GLU A 297 1.08 -8.47 -16.70
N SER A 298 1.77 -8.53 -17.84
CA SER A 298 3.23 -8.39 -17.87
C SER A 298 3.65 -6.97 -17.41
N PRO A 299 4.79 -6.83 -16.67
CA PRO A 299 5.23 -5.52 -16.20
C PRO A 299 5.48 -4.51 -17.34
N VAL A 300 4.91 -3.32 -17.21
CA VAL A 300 4.92 -2.29 -18.25
C VAL A 300 6.13 -1.39 -18.09
N SER A 301 6.84 -1.12 -19.19
CA SER A 301 7.97 -0.17 -19.16
C SER A 301 7.44 1.27 -19.11
N THR A 302 7.84 2.01 -18.08
CA THR A 302 7.47 3.42 -17.85
C THR A 302 8.72 4.29 -17.66
N PRO A 303 8.59 5.63 -17.66
CA PRO A 303 9.71 6.52 -17.32
C PRO A 303 10.31 6.30 -15.92
N ALA A 304 9.56 5.68 -14.99
CA ALA A 304 10.03 5.38 -13.63
C ALA A 304 10.71 4.00 -13.50
N GLY A 305 10.53 3.11 -14.49
CA GLY A 305 10.93 1.70 -14.44
C GLY A 305 9.83 0.75 -14.90
N LYS A 306 10.07 -0.56 -14.81
CA LYS A 306 9.07 -1.59 -15.12
C LYS A 306 8.06 -1.76 -13.99
N VAL A 307 6.80 -1.39 -14.25
CA VAL A 307 5.70 -1.38 -13.28
C VAL A 307 4.86 -2.65 -13.41
N GLY A 308 4.79 -3.45 -12.35
CA GLY A 308 3.84 -4.54 -12.17
C GLY A 308 2.53 -4.03 -11.53
N LEU A 309 1.40 -4.43 -12.11
CA LEU A 309 0.07 -3.98 -11.70
C LEU A 309 -0.58 -4.99 -10.75
N ALA A 310 -1.04 -4.49 -9.61
CA ALA A 310 -1.92 -5.22 -8.69
C ALA A 310 -2.90 -4.22 -8.04
N VAL A 311 -3.87 -4.72 -7.25
CA VAL A 311 -4.83 -3.88 -6.52
C VAL A 311 -5.09 -4.44 -5.12
N CYS A 312 -4.85 -3.61 -4.10
CA CYS A 312 -5.35 -3.81 -2.74
C CYS A 312 -5.16 -5.23 -2.17
N TYR A 313 -6.23 -6.03 -2.15
CA TYR A 313 -6.26 -7.36 -1.56
C TYR A 313 -5.26 -8.34 -2.18
N ASP A 314 -4.85 -8.11 -3.44
CA ASP A 314 -3.77 -8.83 -4.11
C ASP A 314 -2.46 -8.82 -3.28
N MET A 315 -2.22 -7.77 -2.49
CA MET A 315 -1.03 -7.67 -1.65
C MET A 315 -0.96 -8.78 -0.59
N ARG A 316 -2.06 -9.46 -0.27
CA ARG A 316 -2.05 -10.58 0.69
C ARG A 316 -1.50 -11.87 0.09
N PHE A 317 -1.38 -11.95 -1.23
CA PHE A 317 -0.96 -13.12 -1.99
C PHE A 317 0.48 -12.92 -2.50
N PRO A 318 1.51 -13.41 -1.79
CA PRO A 318 2.90 -13.22 -2.21
C PRO A 318 3.16 -13.79 -3.60
N GLU A 319 2.46 -14.85 -4.01
CA GLU A 319 2.60 -15.53 -5.31
C GLU A 319 2.48 -14.56 -6.49
N LEU A 320 1.49 -13.66 -6.43
CA LEU A 320 1.27 -12.65 -7.46
C LEU A 320 2.48 -11.71 -7.59
N SER A 321 3.01 -11.29 -6.45
CA SER A 321 4.10 -10.31 -6.36
C SER A 321 5.42 -10.92 -6.83
N LEU A 322 5.64 -12.18 -6.47
CA LEU A 322 6.76 -12.98 -6.93
C LEU A 322 6.69 -13.27 -8.43
N ALA A 323 5.51 -13.59 -8.96
CA ALA A 323 5.30 -13.78 -10.40
C ALA A 323 5.62 -12.51 -11.20
N LEU A 324 5.15 -11.35 -10.75
CA LEU A 324 5.47 -10.05 -11.37
C LEU A 324 6.98 -9.73 -11.30
N ALA A 325 7.62 -10.00 -10.16
CA ALA A 325 9.06 -9.78 -10.00
C ALA A 325 9.89 -10.70 -10.92
N GLN A 326 9.50 -11.98 -11.06
CA GLN A 326 10.12 -12.91 -12.03
C GLN A 326 9.91 -12.47 -13.47
N ALA A 327 8.76 -11.86 -13.78
CA ALA A 327 8.51 -11.23 -15.07
C ALA A 327 9.29 -9.91 -15.29
N GLY A 328 10.12 -9.52 -14.32
CA GLY A 328 11.03 -8.38 -14.45
C GLY A 328 10.47 -7.06 -13.94
N ALA A 329 9.45 -7.08 -13.07
CA ALA A 329 9.02 -5.87 -12.37
C ALA A 329 10.18 -5.28 -11.54
N GLU A 330 10.27 -3.96 -11.58
CA GLU A 330 11.16 -3.14 -10.75
C GLU A 330 10.35 -2.35 -9.72
N ILE A 331 9.09 -2.06 -10.04
CA ILE A 331 8.10 -1.40 -9.19
C ILE A 331 6.86 -2.28 -9.13
N LEU A 332 6.36 -2.58 -7.94
CA LEU A 332 5.05 -3.20 -7.73
C LEU A 332 4.07 -2.16 -7.21
N THR A 333 2.80 -2.28 -7.60
CA THR A 333 1.76 -1.33 -7.21
C THR A 333 0.65 -1.99 -6.41
N TYR A 334 0.18 -1.32 -5.37
CA TYR A 334 -1.01 -1.76 -4.61
C TYR A 334 -1.91 -0.55 -4.29
N PRO A 335 -2.49 0.11 -5.31
CA PRO A 335 -3.58 1.05 -5.10
C PRO A 335 -4.69 0.41 -4.26
N SER A 336 -5.18 1.12 -3.24
CA SER A 336 -6.03 0.48 -2.21
C SER A 336 -7.05 1.36 -1.51
N ALA A 337 -8.15 0.76 -1.08
CA ALA A 337 -9.12 1.32 -0.13
C ALA A 337 -9.16 0.52 1.18
N PHE A 338 -8.00 0.37 1.83
CA PHE A 338 -7.81 -0.46 3.03
C PHE A 338 -8.67 0.02 4.21
N GLY A 339 -9.34 -0.91 4.89
CA GLY A 339 -10.26 -0.59 5.99
C GLY A 339 -9.54 -0.17 7.28
N SER A 340 -10.21 0.64 8.12
CA SER A 340 -9.62 1.23 9.33
C SER A 340 -9.20 0.24 10.42
N VAL A 341 -9.73 -1.00 10.42
CA VAL A 341 -9.29 -2.05 11.37
C VAL A 341 -8.06 -2.80 10.87
N THR A 342 -8.03 -3.16 9.59
CA THR A 342 -6.92 -3.94 9.02
C THR A 342 -5.73 -3.08 8.63
N GLY A 343 -5.95 -1.79 8.33
CA GLY A 343 -4.91 -0.82 7.99
C GLY A 343 -3.80 -0.73 9.03
N PRO A 344 -4.09 -0.37 10.28
CA PRO A 344 -3.10 -0.25 11.34
C PRO A 344 -2.26 -1.51 11.56
N ALA A 345 -2.87 -2.69 11.37
CA ALA A 345 -2.21 -3.97 11.62
C ALA A 345 -1.39 -4.48 10.44
N HIS A 346 -1.86 -4.29 9.20
CA HIS A 346 -1.34 -5.03 8.05
C HIS A 346 -0.78 -4.16 6.93
N TRP A 347 -1.19 -2.90 6.79
CA TRP A 347 -0.87 -2.08 5.62
C TRP A 347 0.64 -1.95 5.38
N GLU A 348 1.36 -1.38 6.35
CA GLU A 348 2.81 -1.18 6.20
C GLU A 348 3.55 -2.52 6.16
N VAL A 349 3.20 -3.46 7.03
CA VAL A 349 3.89 -4.76 7.15
C VAL A 349 3.83 -5.53 5.83
N LEU A 350 2.66 -5.58 5.19
CA LEU A 350 2.51 -6.27 3.91
C LEU A 350 3.27 -5.55 2.81
N LEU A 351 3.16 -4.22 2.67
CA LEU A 351 3.88 -3.47 1.65
C LEU A 351 5.39 -3.64 1.75
N ARG A 352 5.93 -3.57 2.98
CA ARG A 352 7.35 -3.80 3.23
C ARG A 352 7.77 -5.23 2.94
N ALA A 353 6.98 -6.22 3.32
CA ALA A 353 7.25 -7.61 2.99
C ALA A 353 7.32 -7.82 1.48
N ARG A 354 6.38 -7.25 0.70
CA ARG A 354 6.42 -7.31 -0.77
C ARG A 354 7.67 -6.68 -1.32
N ALA A 355 8.07 -5.51 -0.84
CA ALA A 355 9.28 -4.84 -1.30
C ALA A 355 10.54 -5.69 -1.04
N ILE A 356 10.69 -6.22 0.18
CA ILE A 356 11.84 -7.01 0.61
C ILE A 356 11.94 -8.33 -0.16
N GLU A 357 10.86 -9.10 -0.24
CA GLU A 357 10.90 -10.46 -0.79
C GLU A 357 11.03 -10.49 -2.33
N THR A 358 10.59 -9.41 -2.98
CA THR A 358 10.68 -9.23 -4.44
C THR A 358 11.86 -8.37 -4.88
N GLN A 359 12.50 -7.67 -3.94
CA GLN A 359 13.52 -6.65 -4.21
C GLN A 359 13.05 -5.67 -5.28
N CYS A 360 11.82 -5.18 -5.12
CA CYS A 360 11.17 -4.16 -5.94
C CYS A 360 10.86 -2.94 -5.08
N TYR A 361 10.77 -1.77 -5.70
CA TYR A 361 10.02 -0.68 -5.08
C TYR A 361 8.55 -1.08 -4.97
N VAL A 362 7.88 -0.64 -3.92
CA VAL A 362 6.43 -0.78 -3.77
C VAL A 362 5.81 0.60 -3.68
N VAL A 363 4.86 0.89 -4.57
CA VAL A 363 4.12 2.14 -4.62
C VAL A 363 2.65 1.88 -4.34
N ALA A 364 2.12 2.45 -3.27
CA ALA A 364 0.76 2.19 -2.82
C ALA A 364 0.01 3.51 -2.55
N ALA A 365 -0.76 3.93 -3.56
CA ALA A 365 -1.74 5.01 -3.41
C ALA A 365 -2.96 4.50 -2.64
N ALA A 366 -3.43 5.25 -1.66
CA ALA A 366 -4.51 4.81 -0.78
C ALA A 366 -5.66 5.82 -0.69
N GLN A 367 -6.87 5.30 -0.55
CA GLN A 367 -7.99 6.05 -0.01
C GLN A 367 -7.77 6.33 1.47
N CYS A 368 -8.30 7.43 1.98
CA CYS A 368 -8.21 7.82 3.38
C CYS A 368 -9.52 8.42 3.90
N GLY A 369 -9.63 8.55 5.22
CA GLY A 369 -10.71 9.28 5.86
C GLY A 369 -12.07 8.58 5.73
N ARG A 370 -13.15 9.33 5.86
CA ARG A 370 -14.52 8.82 5.84
C ARG A 370 -15.20 9.15 4.51
N HIS A 371 -15.61 8.12 3.78
CA HIS A 371 -16.25 8.23 2.46
C HIS A 371 -17.75 8.51 2.58
N HIS A 372 -18.41 7.85 3.54
CA HIS A 372 -19.82 8.04 3.94
C HIS A 372 -20.05 7.37 5.32
N GLU A 373 -21.29 7.30 5.84
CA GLU A 373 -21.52 6.88 7.23
C GLU A 373 -21.03 5.47 7.58
N LYS A 374 -20.91 4.58 6.57
CA LYS A 374 -20.59 3.16 6.74
C LYS A 374 -19.19 2.77 6.25
N ARG A 375 -18.43 3.69 5.66
CA ARG A 375 -17.14 3.37 5.04
C ARG A 375 -16.08 4.42 5.33
N ALA A 376 -14.95 3.94 5.83
CA ALA A 376 -13.74 4.72 6.04
C ALA A 376 -12.52 3.90 5.61
N SER A 377 -11.46 4.59 5.22
CA SER A 377 -10.19 3.98 4.80
C SER A 377 -9.00 4.54 5.58
N TYR A 378 -7.98 3.71 5.72
CA TYR A 378 -6.82 3.95 6.56
C TYR A 378 -5.93 5.08 6.05
N GLY A 379 -5.77 5.24 4.73
CA GLY A 379 -4.80 6.17 4.15
C GLY A 379 -3.38 5.62 4.23
N HIS A 380 -2.44 6.49 4.61
CA HIS A 380 -1.01 6.20 4.65
C HIS A 380 -0.44 5.73 3.31
N SER A 381 -0.82 6.40 2.23
CA SER A 381 -0.21 6.21 0.91
C SER A 381 1.31 6.34 1.02
N MET A 382 2.07 5.43 0.42
CA MET A 382 3.52 5.38 0.63
C MET A 382 4.30 4.75 -0.52
N VAL A 383 5.60 5.00 -0.49
CA VAL A 383 6.61 4.31 -1.31
C VAL A 383 7.58 3.58 -0.39
N VAL A 384 7.82 2.31 -0.68
CA VAL A 384 8.79 1.47 0.00
C VAL A 384 9.91 1.13 -0.97
N ASP A 385 11.16 1.25 -0.55
CA ASP A 385 12.33 0.87 -1.35
C ASP A 385 12.53 -0.66 -1.36
N PRO A 386 13.40 -1.19 -2.25
CA PRO A 386 13.69 -2.62 -2.33
C PRO A 386 14.27 -3.27 -1.06
N TRP A 387 14.74 -2.48 -0.09
CA TRP A 387 15.23 -2.95 1.21
C TRP A 387 14.16 -2.95 2.30
N GLY A 388 12.97 -2.44 1.98
CA GLY A 388 11.84 -2.34 2.89
C GLY A 388 11.81 -1.04 3.70
N THR A 389 12.58 -0.02 3.34
CA THR A 389 12.50 1.31 3.96
C THR A 389 11.33 2.08 3.37
N VAL A 390 10.49 2.69 4.22
CA VAL A 390 9.45 3.62 3.75
C VAL A 390 10.11 4.96 3.42
N VAL A 391 10.28 5.24 2.13
CA VAL A 391 11.02 6.42 1.65
C VAL A 391 10.13 7.64 1.43
N ALA A 392 8.82 7.44 1.30
CA ALA A 392 7.83 8.52 1.24
C ALA A 392 6.50 8.05 1.82
N ARG A 393 5.78 8.96 2.49
CA ARG A 393 4.46 8.70 3.07
C ARG A 393 3.62 9.97 3.07
N CYS A 394 2.35 9.86 2.70
CA CYS A 394 1.39 10.96 2.83
C CYS A 394 1.10 11.26 4.30
N SER A 395 0.82 12.53 4.61
CA SER A 395 0.22 12.91 5.88
C SER A 395 -1.22 12.37 5.98
N GLU A 396 -1.87 12.56 7.12
CA GLU A 396 -3.30 12.27 7.24
C GLU A 396 -4.13 13.18 6.32
N GLY A 397 -5.21 12.64 5.75
CA GLY A 397 -6.11 13.36 4.83
C GLY A 397 -5.64 13.39 3.36
N PRO A 398 -6.43 13.98 2.46
CA PRO A 398 -6.09 14.06 1.04
C PRO A 398 -4.80 14.85 0.77
N GLY A 399 -4.00 14.39 -0.19
CA GLY A 399 -2.72 15.00 -0.54
C GLY A 399 -1.87 14.09 -1.44
N LEU A 400 -0.58 14.40 -1.55
CA LEU A 400 0.39 13.54 -2.23
C LEU A 400 1.72 13.50 -1.50
N CYS A 401 2.50 12.44 -1.73
CA CYS A 401 3.91 12.38 -1.38
C CYS A 401 4.75 12.09 -2.63
N LEU A 402 6.03 12.47 -2.58
CA LEU A 402 6.96 12.32 -3.68
C LEU A 402 8.08 11.35 -3.31
N ALA A 403 8.52 10.54 -4.26
CA ALA A 403 9.70 9.68 -4.10
C ALA A 403 10.54 9.66 -5.37
N ARG A 404 11.87 9.62 -5.21
CA ARG A 404 12.78 9.34 -6.31
C ARG A 404 13.01 7.83 -6.40
N ILE A 405 12.94 7.29 -7.62
CA ILE A 405 13.16 5.87 -7.88
C ILE A 405 14.59 5.65 -8.36
N ASP A 406 15.42 4.98 -7.57
CA ASP A 406 16.78 4.60 -7.95
C ASP A 406 16.83 3.12 -8.38
N LEU A 407 16.81 2.91 -9.70
CA LEU A 407 16.94 1.57 -10.29
C LEU A 407 18.38 1.02 -10.23
N SER A 408 19.38 1.89 -10.06
CA SER A 408 20.77 1.44 -9.85
C SER A 408 20.91 0.82 -8.46
N TYR A 409 20.33 1.46 -7.44
CA TYR A 409 20.25 0.90 -6.09
C TYR A 409 19.54 -0.46 -6.09
N LEU A 410 18.40 -0.57 -6.76
CA LEU A 410 17.67 -1.85 -6.90
C LEU A 410 18.55 -2.95 -7.51
N ARG A 411 19.27 -2.64 -8.61
CA ARG A 411 20.14 -3.61 -9.28
C ARG A 411 21.32 -4.03 -8.41
N GLN A 412 21.96 -3.09 -7.71
CA GLN A 412 23.03 -3.38 -6.76
C GLN A 412 22.54 -4.29 -5.64
N LEU A 413 21.35 -4.02 -5.09
CA LEU A 413 20.76 -4.85 -4.05
C LEU A 413 20.55 -6.29 -4.54
N ARG A 414 19.99 -6.48 -5.73
CA ARG A 414 19.79 -7.82 -6.33
C ARG A 414 21.10 -8.55 -6.60
N GLN A 415 22.21 -7.82 -6.84
CA GLN A 415 23.55 -8.42 -6.99
C GLN A 415 24.13 -8.85 -5.64
N HIS A 416 24.01 -8.02 -4.61
CA HIS A 416 24.57 -8.30 -3.28
C HIS A 416 23.75 -9.32 -2.49
N LEU A 417 22.45 -9.40 -2.74
CA LEU A 417 21.54 -10.36 -2.12
C LEU A 417 20.68 -11.04 -3.19
N PRO A 418 21.21 -12.01 -3.96
CA PRO A 418 20.54 -12.59 -5.13
C PRO A 418 19.47 -13.62 -4.75
N VAL A 419 18.44 -13.22 -4.00
CA VAL A 419 17.44 -14.13 -3.42
C VAL A 419 16.71 -14.98 -4.47
N PHE A 420 16.50 -14.45 -5.68
CA PHE A 420 15.87 -15.19 -6.78
C PHE A 420 16.74 -16.32 -7.33
N GLN A 421 18.06 -16.21 -7.24
CA GLN A 421 18.99 -17.29 -7.64
C GLN A 421 19.03 -18.42 -6.60
N HIS A 422 18.69 -18.12 -5.35
CA HIS A 422 18.67 -19.09 -4.25
C HIS A 422 17.33 -19.84 -4.11
N ARG A 423 16.37 -19.55 -5.00
CA ARG A 423 15.08 -20.24 -5.04
C ARG A 423 15.26 -21.72 -5.38
N ARG A 424 14.43 -22.57 -4.78
CA ARG A 424 14.41 -24.03 -4.91
C ARG A 424 13.11 -24.54 -5.57
N PRO A 425 12.91 -24.25 -6.87
CA PRO A 425 11.71 -24.73 -7.58
C PRO A 425 11.63 -26.26 -7.67
N ASP A 426 12.74 -26.96 -7.44
CA ASP A 426 12.77 -28.41 -7.25
C ASP A 426 11.99 -28.89 -6.01
N LEU A 427 11.81 -28.02 -5.00
CA LEU A 427 11.10 -28.35 -3.76
C LEU A 427 9.64 -27.87 -3.75
N TYR A 428 9.36 -26.69 -4.30
CA TYR A 428 8.05 -26.03 -4.21
C TYR A 428 7.43 -25.65 -5.56
N GLY A 429 8.01 -26.12 -6.66
CA GLY A 429 7.54 -25.85 -8.02
C GLY A 429 7.92 -24.44 -8.52
N ASN A 430 7.59 -24.19 -9.79
CA ASN A 430 7.72 -22.87 -10.38
C ASN A 430 6.44 -22.06 -10.14
N LEU A 431 6.60 -20.78 -9.81
CA LEU A 431 5.51 -19.83 -9.90
C LEU A 431 5.26 -19.55 -11.39
N GLY A 432 3.99 -19.55 -11.80
CA GLY A 432 3.60 -19.28 -13.18
C GLY A 432 4.01 -17.88 -13.63
N HIS A 433 4.33 -17.72 -14.92
CA HIS A 433 4.58 -16.40 -15.49
C HIS A 433 3.24 -15.68 -15.77
N PRO A 434 3.15 -14.35 -15.56
CA PRO A 434 2.15 -13.53 -16.22
C PRO A 434 2.18 -13.83 -17.72
N LEU A 435 1.01 -13.97 -18.36
CA LEU A 435 0.94 -14.33 -19.77
C LEU A 435 1.76 -13.30 -20.58
N SER A 436 2.72 -13.81 -21.34
CA SER A 436 3.56 -13.05 -22.29
C SER A 436 2.86 -12.81 -23.60
#